data_AF-A0A1X9T2K0-F1
#
_entry.id   AF-A0A1X9T2K0-F1
#
_cell.length_a   1.000
_cell.length_b   1.000
_cell.length_c   1.000
_cell.angle_alpha   90.00
_cell.angle_beta   90.00
_cell.angle_gamma   90.00
#
_symmetry.space_group_name_H-M   'P 1'
#
loop_
_entity.id
_entity.type
_entity.pdbx_description
1 polymer ?
#
loop_
_entity_poly.entity_id
_entity_poly.type
_entity_poly.pdbx_seq_one_letter_code
_entity_poly.pdbx_strand_id
1 'polypeptide(L)'
;MSNQFSQIVKVKEEELNRIEMSLAKSKAMFRELTRSMDAINAEINMSQFPKSGSSSKIQSTIEHQKLLRSQKDKIKEKILLTQKEIVHFEFQYKKAYIELEKVRYMEKEEIQKELKNIKKKEAKNLDELGTMRHSFFNKDK
;
A
#
# COMPACT_ATOMS: atom_id res chain seq x y z
N MET A 1 -21.00 -14.31 -9.68
CA MET A 1 -20.43 -14.80 -10.95
C MET A 1 -18.94 -14.52 -10.90
N SER A 2 -18.10 -15.54 -11.04
CA SER A 2 -16.63 -15.35 -11.10
C SER A 2 -16.23 -15.05 -12.53
N ASN A 3 -16.07 -13.78 -12.88
CA ASN A 3 -15.56 -13.38 -14.19
C ASN A 3 -14.02 -13.43 -14.19
N GLN A 4 -13.40 -13.54 -15.37
CA GLN A 4 -11.95 -13.37 -15.57
C GLN A 4 -11.46 -12.05 -14.95
N PHE A 5 -12.26 -10.97 -15.06
CA PHE A 5 -11.95 -9.69 -14.43
C PHE A 5 -11.92 -9.76 -12.90
N SER A 6 -12.80 -10.53 -12.26
CA SER A 6 -12.80 -10.71 -10.80
C SER A 6 -11.51 -11.34 -10.27
N GLN A 7 -10.90 -12.24 -11.06
CA GLN A 7 -9.59 -12.82 -10.70
C GLN A 7 -8.47 -11.78 -10.81
N ILE A 8 -8.49 -10.96 -11.86
CA ILE A 8 -7.51 -9.90 -12.08
C ILE A 8 -7.62 -8.82 -10.99
N VAL A 9 -8.84 -8.43 -10.60
CA VAL A 9 -9.08 -7.49 -9.50
C VAL A 9 -8.44 -7.99 -8.21
N LYS A 10 -8.66 -9.26 -7.84
CA LYS A 10 -8.05 -9.85 -6.64
C LYS A 10 -6.53 -9.79 -6.66
N VAL A 11 -5.90 -10.17 -7.78
CA VAL A 11 -4.44 -10.11 -7.92
C VAL A 11 -3.93 -8.67 -7.77
N LYS A 12 -4.64 -7.70 -8.34
CA LYS A 12 -4.30 -6.28 -8.24
C LYS A 12 -4.51 -5.71 -6.83
N GLU A 13 -5.53 -6.17 -6.11
CA GLU A 13 -5.73 -5.84 -4.70
C GLU A 13 -4.60 -6.41 -3.82
N GLU A 14 -4.19 -7.65 -4.06
CA GLU A 14 -3.04 -8.24 -3.36
C GLU A 14 -1.74 -7.47 -3.65
N GLU A 15 -1.50 -7.07 -4.90
CA GLU A 15 -0.36 -6.24 -5.29
C GLU A 15 -0.38 -4.89 -4.54
N LEU A 16 -1.53 -4.22 -4.52
CA LEU A 16 -1.71 -2.96 -3.80
C LEU A 16 -1.44 -3.12 -2.30
N ASN A 17 -1.99 -4.16 -1.68
CA ASN A 17 -1.80 -4.45 -0.25
C ASN A 17 -0.32 -4.67 0.09
N ARG A 18 0.44 -5.36 -0.78
CA ARG A 18 1.89 -5.55 -0.58
C ARG A 18 2.65 -4.23 -0.62
N ILE A 19 2.26 -3.31 -1.51
CA ILE A 19 2.85 -1.97 -1.58
C ILE A 19 2.49 -1.16 -0.34
N GLU A 20 1.24 -1.20 0.13
CA GLU A 20 0.81 -0.53 1.37
C GLU A 20 1.58 -1.03 2.59
N MET A 21 1.76 -2.35 2.72
CA MET A 21 2.56 -2.93 3.80
C MET A 21 4.02 -2.46 3.75
N SER A 22 4.61 -2.42 2.55
CA SER A 22 5.99 -1.94 2.34
C SER A 22 6.12 -0.47 2.72
N LEU A 23 5.16 0.36 2.29
CA LEU A 23 5.10 1.78 2.63
C LEU A 23 4.95 2.00 4.14
N ALA A 24 4.07 1.24 4.80
CA ALA A 24 3.88 1.31 6.25
C ALA A 24 5.16 0.94 7.01
N LYS A 25 5.88 -0.10 6.55
CA LYS A 25 7.17 -0.51 7.10
C LYS A 25 8.22 0.59 6.95
N SER A 26 8.37 1.19 5.77
CA SER A 26 9.32 2.30 5.56
C SER A 26 8.96 3.53 6.40
N LYS A 27 7.67 3.86 6.55
CA LYS A 27 7.21 4.94 7.44
C LYS A 27 7.47 4.65 8.91
N ALA A 28 7.35 3.39 9.35
CA ALA A 28 7.71 2.98 10.70
C ALA A 28 9.22 3.12 10.94
N MET A 29 10.04 2.62 10.02
CA MET A 29 11.50 2.72 10.08
C MET A 29 11.97 4.18 10.10
N PHE A 30 11.38 5.04 9.27
CA PHE A 30 11.71 6.47 9.27
C PHE A 30 11.46 7.12 10.63
N ARG A 31 10.33 6.80 11.28
CA ARG A 31 9.99 7.30 12.62
C ARG A 31 10.98 6.81 13.68
N GLU A 32 11.37 5.53 13.60
CA GLU A 32 12.37 4.95 14.49
C GLU A 32 13.73 5.64 14.34
N LEU A 33 14.22 5.78 13.10
CA LEU A 33 15.48 6.46 12.81
C LEU A 33 15.48 7.91 13.27
N THR A 34 14.35 8.61 13.11
CA THR A 34 14.19 10.00 13.59
C THR A 34 14.29 10.05 15.11
N ARG A 35 13.64 9.13 15.83
CA ARG A 35 13.77 9.04 17.29
C ARG A 35 15.20 8.73 17.73
N SER A 36 15.89 7.83 17.03
CA SER A 36 17.30 7.53 17.30
C SER A 36 18.21 8.74 17.06
N MET A 37 17.94 9.52 16.01
CA MET A 37 18.63 10.77 15.72
C MET A 37 18.43 11.79 16.86
N ASP A 38 17.19 11.94 17.35
CA ASP A 38 16.88 12.84 18.47
C ASP A 38 17.57 12.41 19.76
N ALA A 39 17.62 11.10 20.04
CA ALA A 39 18.33 10.55 21.19
C ALA A 39 19.84 10.84 21.13
N ILE A 40 20.48 10.62 19.98
CA ILE A 40 21.91 10.94 19.80
C ILE A 40 22.15 12.45 19.92
N ASN A 41 21.27 13.29 19.38
CA ASN A 41 21.39 14.74 19.53
C ASN A 41 21.28 15.16 21.01
N ALA A 42 20.36 14.56 21.76
CA ALA A 42 20.24 14.79 23.20
C ALA A 42 21.52 14.37 23.93
N GLU A 43 22.08 13.19 23.62
CA GLU A 43 23.31 12.69 24.22
C GLU A 43 24.51 13.60 23.92
N ILE A 44 24.66 14.06 22.68
CA ILE A 44 25.70 15.02 22.29
C ILE A 44 25.54 16.33 23.07
N ASN A 45 24.31 16.85 23.22
CA ASN A 45 24.06 18.10 23.94
C ASN A 45 24.28 17.97 25.46
N MET A 46 24.01 16.80 26.03
CA MET A 46 24.27 16.49 27.43
C MET A 46 25.76 16.25 27.71
N SER A 47 26.54 15.85 26.70
CA SER A 47 27.99 15.64 26.82
C SER A 47 28.72 16.98 27.05
N GLN A 48 28.88 17.37 28.31
CA GLN A 48 29.69 18.52 28.69
C GLN A 48 31.17 18.16 28.60
N PHE A 49 31.96 19.02 27.95
CA PHE A 49 33.41 18.83 27.91
C PHE A 49 34.01 19.07 29.31
N PRO A 50 34.87 18.18 29.82
CA PRO A 50 35.48 18.38 31.14
C PRO A 50 36.35 19.65 31.11
N LYS A 51 36.03 20.63 31.96
CA LYS A 51 36.79 21.89 32.10
C LYS A 51 38.14 21.69 32.79
N SER A 52 38.31 20.57 33.49
CA SER A 52 39.54 20.15 34.16
C SER A 52 39.53 18.62 34.33
N GLY A 53 40.70 18.00 34.42
CA GLY A 53 40.84 16.55 34.62
C GLY A 53 42.13 15.97 34.05
N SER A 54 42.34 14.67 34.30
CA SER A 54 43.45 13.92 33.70
C SER A 54 43.34 13.89 32.17
N SER A 55 44.48 13.98 31.47
CA SER A 55 44.57 13.92 30.00
C SER A 55 43.83 12.70 29.42
N SER A 56 43.88 11.55 30.09
CA SER A 56 43.17 10.34 29.68
C SER A 56 41.64 10.50 29.62
N LYS A 57 41.07 11.29 30.54
CA LYS A 57 39.62 11.54 30.64
C LYS A 57 39.15 12.50 29.55
N ILE A 58 39.99 13.47 29.19
CA ILE A 58 39.76 14.38 28.07
C ILE A 58 39.80 13.60 26.75
N GLN A 59 40.82 12.75 26.55
CA GLN A 59 40.95 11.89 25.36
C GLN A 59 39.72 11.00 25.16
N SER A 60 39.28 10.31 26.22
CA SER A 60 38.11 9.44 26.19
C SER A 60 36.82 10.20 25.82
N THR A 61 36.65 11.42 26.33
CA THR A 61 35.48 12.26 25.99
C THR A 61 35.49 12.68 24.52
N ILE A 62 36.66 13.03 23.98
CA ILE A 62 36.82 13.37 22.56
C ILE A 62 36.49 12.18 21.66
N GLU A 63 36.99 10.98 22.01
CA GLU A 63 36.71 9.76 21.25
C GLU A 63 35.22 9.39 21.28
N HIS A 64 34.59 9.51 22.44
CA HIS A 64 33.15 9.29 22.58
C HIS A 64 32.33 10.28 21.74
N GLN A 65 32.67 11.58 21.76
CA GLN A 65 32.01 12.56 20.89
C GLN A 65 32.21 12.28 19.40
N LYS A 66 33.41 11.83 18.99
CA LYS A 66 33.66 11.41 17.60
C LYS A 66 32.78 10.22 17.22
N LEU A 67 32.63 9.24 18.11
CA LEU A 67 31.77 8.08 17.90
C LEU A 67 30.30 8.50 17.72
N LEU A 68 29.77 9.34 18.60
CA LEU A 68 28.40 9.84 18.52
C LEU A 68 28.15 10.62 17.22
N ARG A 69 29.10 11.46 16.79
CA ARG A 69 29.02 12.17 15.50
C ARG A 69 29.01 11.21 14.31
N SER A 70 29.86 10.18 14.32
CA SER A 70 29.87 9.16 13.26
C SER A 70 28.56 8.37 13.22
N GLN A 71 27.99 8.02 14.38
CA GLN A 71 26.69 7.36 14.45
C GLN A 71 25.58 8.27 13.93
N LYS A 72 25.60 9.55 14.29
CA LYS A 72 24.67 10.56 13.77
C LYS A 72 24.70 10.62 12.25
N ASP A 73 25.88 10.69 11.64
CA ASP A 73 26.02 10.76 10.18
C ASP A 73 25.45 9.49 9.51
N LYS A 74 25.73 8.31 10.06
CA LYS A 74 25.17 7.04 9.56
C LYS A 74 23.64 7.00 9.64
N ILE A 75 23.05 7.47 10.75
CA ILE A 75 21.59 7.53 10.88
C ILE A 75 21.01 8.55 9.89
N LYS A 76 21.68 9.69 9.67
CA LYS A 76 21.24 10.70 8.70
C LYS A 76 21.20 10.14 7.28
N GLU A 77 22.22 9.39 6.88
CA GLU A 77 22.24 8.70 5.59
C GLU A 77 21.08 7.69 5.46
N LYS A 78 20.84 6.89 6.50
CA LYS A 78 19.71 5.95 6.53
C LYS A 78 18.36 6.66 6.42
N ILE A 79 18.16 7.78 7.12
CA ILE A 79 16.94 8.59 7.04
C ILE A 79 16.71 9.05 5.59
N LEU A 80 17.75 9.55 4.92
CA LEU A 80 17.66 10.00 3.53
C LEU A 80 17.30 8.85 2.58
N LEU A 81 17.88 7.68 2.77
CA LEU A 81 17.56 6.47 1.99
C LEU A 81 16.11 6.06 2.21
N THR A 82 15.68 5.92 3.46
CA THR A 82 14.29 5.56 3.79
C THR A 82 13.29 6.59 3.28
N GLN A 83 13.63 7.88 3.28
CA GLN A 83 12.78 8.91 2.69
C GLN A 83 12.61 8.73 1.18
N LYS A 84 13.67 8.39 0.45
CA LYS A 84 13.59 8.05 -0.98
C LYS A 84 12.75 6.80 -1.22
N GLU A 85 12.89 5.78 -0.37
CA GLU A 85 12.06 4.56 -0.44
C GLU A 85 10.58 4.86 -0.23
N ILE A 86 10.23 5.73 0.74
CA ILE A 86 8.84 6.16 0.96
C ILE A 86 8.27 6.79 -0.31
N VAL A 87 8.97 7.74 -0.92
CA VAL A 87 8.53 8.39 -2.15
C VAL A 87 8.38 7.37 -3.29
N HIS A 88 9.31 6.41 -3.38
CA HIS A 88 9.23 5.34 -4.37
C HIS A 88 7.97 4.48 -4.19
N PHE A 89 7.69 4.04 -2.97
CA PHE A 89 6.49 3.25 -2.68
C PHE A 89 5.19 4.05 -2.85
N GLU A 90 5.18 5.35 -2.53
CA GLU A 90 4.02 6.23 -2.79
C GLU A 90 3.73 6.36 -4.28
N PHE A 91 4.77 6.46 -5.10
CA PHE A 91 4.62 6.47 -6.55
C PHE A 91 4.08 5.14 -7.08
N GLN A 92 4.64 4.01 -6.63
CA GLN A 92 4.16 2.68 -7.00
C GLN A 92 2.71 2.47 -6.57
N TYR A 93 2.35 2.90 -5.36
CA TYR A 93 1.01 2.83 -4.82
C TYR A 93 0.01 3.56 -5.73
N LYS A 94 0.31 4.81 -6.09
CA LYS A 94 -0.54 5.61 -6.97
C LYS A 94 -0.75 4.92 -8.32
N LYS A 95 0.31 4.35 -8.89
CA LYS A 95 0.22 3.63 -10.17
C LYS A 95 -0.65 2.38 -10.06
N ALA A 96 -0.38 1.53 -9.06
CA ALA A 96 -1.14 0.30 -8.82
C ALA A 96 -2.62 0.58 -8.53
N TYR A 97 -2.90 1.64 -7.77
CA TYR A 97 -4.27 2.06 -7.47
C TYR A 97 -5.04 2.46 -8.74
N ILE A 98 -4.43 3.25 -9.64
CA ILE A 98 -5.03 3.62 -10.92
C ILE A 98 -5.31 2.38 -11.78
N GLU A 99 -4.38 1.42 -11.81
CA GLU A 99 -4.57 0.16 -12.54
C GLU A 99 -5.72 -0.67 -11.97
N LEU A 100 -5.80 -0.80 -10.65
CA LEU A 100 -6.88 -1.51 -9.98
C LEU A 100 -8.24 -0.90 -10.32
N GLU A 101 -8.34 0.44 -10.27
CA GLU A 101 -9.60 1.13 -10.54
C GLU A 101 -10.04 0.96 -12.00
N LYS A 102 -9.10 0.95 -12.96
CA LYS A 102 -9.40 0.63 -14.36
C LYS A 102 -9.98 -0.77 -14.51
N VAL A 103 -9.39 -1.78 -13.86
CA VAL A 103 -9.87 -3.16 -13.95
C VAL A 103 -11.25 -3.29 -13.30
N ARG A 104 -11.48 -2.66 -12.14
CA ARG A 104 -12.80 -2.63 -11.48
C ARG A 104 -13.87 -2.00 -12.37
N TYR A 105 -13.52 -0.94 -13.10
CA TYR A 105 -14.43 -0.34 -14.06
C TYR A 105 -14.81 -1.33 -15.17
N MET A 106 -13.83 -2.01 -15.77
CA MET A 106 -14.08 -3.02 -16.80
C MET A 106 -14.94 -4.19 -16.29
N GLU A 107 -14.67 -4.66 -15.07
CA GLU A 107 -15.48 -5.69 -14.41
C GLU A 107 -16.94 -5.25 -14.27
N LYS A 108 -17.17 -4.00 -13.85
CA LYS A 108 -18.52 -3.45 -13.71
C LYS A 108 -19.25 -3.38 -15.04
N GLU A 109 -18.58 -2.98 -16.12
CA GLU A 109 -19.18 -2.96 -17.45
C GLU A 109 -19.55 -4.36 -17.94
N GLU A 110 -18.71 -5.35 -17.69
CA GLU A 110 -18.98 -6.75 -18.02
C GLU A 110 -20.19 -7.30 -17.26
N ILE A 111 -20.24 -7.09 -15.94
CA ILE A 111 -21.37 -7.51 -15.12
C ILE A 111 -22.68 -6.88 -15.63
N GLN A 112 -22.65 -5.60 -16.02
CA GLN A 112 -23.83 -4.94 -16.59
C GLN A 112 -24.26 -5.55 -17.93
N LYS A 113 -23.31 -5.93 -18.80
CA LYS A 113 -23.61 -6.62 -20.07
C LYS A 113 -24.22 -7.99 -19.81
N GLU A 114 -23.66 -8.76 -18.89
CA GLU A 114 -24.19 -10.07 -18.49
C GLU A 114 -25.61 -9.96 -17.92
N LEU A 115 -25.85 -9.01 -17.01
CA LEU A 115 -27.17 -8.76 -16.45
C LEU A 115 -28.20 -8.38 -17.54
N LYS A 116 -27.81 -7.54 -18.51
CA LYS A 116 -28.68 -7.21 -19.66
C LYS A 116 -29.01 -8.45 -20.49
N ASN A 117 -28.03 -9.33 -20.72
CA ASN A 117 -28.23 -10.56 -21.47
C ASN A 117 -29.13 -11.55 -20.74
N ILE A 118 -28.97 -11.69 -19.42
CA ILE A 118 -29.83 -12.53 -18.57
C ILE A 118 -31.27 -12.02 -18.64
N LYS A 119 -31.51 -10.71 -18.42
CA LYS A 119 -32.85 -10.11 -18.50
C LYS A 119 -33.51 -10.33 -19.87
N LYS A 120 -32.75 -10.23 -20.96
CA LYS A 120 -33.27 -10.51 -22.32
C LYS A 120 -33.66 -11.97 -22.49
N LYS A 121 -32.86 -12.91 -21.98
CA LYS A 121 -33.17 -14.35 -22.00
C LYS A 121 -34.40 -14.67 -21.16
N GLU A 122 -34.50 -14.09 -19.96
CA GLU A 122 -35.65 -14.25 -19.08
C GLU A 122 -36.94 -13.74 -19.73
N ALA A 123 -36.90 -12.55 -20.35
CA ALA A 123 -38.05 -12.01 -21.09
C ALA A 123 -38.49 -12.93 -22.23
N LYS A 124 -37.55 -13.42 -23.05
CA LYS A 124 -37.86 -14.36 -24.15
C LYS A 124 -38.47 -15.66 -23.63
N ASN A 125 -37.92 -16.22 -22.55
CA ASN A 125 -38.44 -17.43 -21.94
C ASN A 125 -39.86 -17.23 -21.38
N LEU A 126 -40.14 -16.08 -20.78
CA LEU A 126 -41.48 -15.72 -20.30
C LEU A 126 -42.48 -15.59 -21.45
N ASP A 127 -42.09 -14.95 -22.55
CA ASP A 127 -42.92 -14.84 -23.76
C ASP A 127 -43.20 -16.23 -24.35
N GLU A 128 -42.19 -17.10 -24.45
CA GLU A 128 -42.34 -18.49 -24.91
C GLU A 128 -43.28 -19.29 -24.01
N LEU A 129 -43.14 -19.20 -22.68
CA LEU A 129 -44.05 -19.82 -21.71
C LEU A 129 -45.48 -19.28 -21.84
N GLY A 130 -45.64 -17.97 -22.02
CA GLY A 130 -46.95 -17.34 -22.27
C GLY A 130 -47.61 -17.87 -23.54
N THR A 131 -46.85 -17.97 -24.62
CA THR A 131 -47.31 -18.47 -25.93
C THR A 131 -47.69 -19.94 -25.86
N MET A 132 -46.86 -20.76 -25.21
CA MET A 132 -47.17 -22.17 -24.94
C MET A 132 -48.46 -22.29 -24.15
N ARG A 133 -48.56 -21.59 -23.01
CA ARG A 133 -49.75 -21.62 -22.14
C ARG A 133 -51.01 -21.21 -22.90
N HIS A 134 -50.97 -20.12 -23.66
CA HIS A 134 -52.10 -19.69 -24.48
C HIS A 134 -52.50 -20.72 -25.54
N SER A 135 -51.50 -21.32 -26.21
CA SER A 135 -51.72 -22.36 -27.22
C SER A 135 -52.31 -23.65 -26.64
N PHE A 136 -51.94 -24.02 -25.41
CA PHE A 136 -52.55 -25.15 -24.70
C PHE A 136 -54.03 -24.89 -24.39
N PHE A 137 -54.38 -23.72 -23.84
CA PHE A 137 -55.77 -23.40 -23.49
C PHE A 137 -56.72 -23.25 -24.70
N ASN A 138 -56.19 -22.91 -25.88
CA ASN A 138 -56.98 -22.77 -27.11
C ASN A 138 -57.09 -24.07 -27.93
N LYS A 139 -56.44 -25.17 -27.53
CA LYS A 139 -56.57 -26.48 -28.18
C LYS A 139 -57.74 -27.33 -27.64
N ASP A 140 -58.27 -26.98 -26.46
CA ASP A 140 -59.38 -27.68 -25.80
C ASP A 140 -60.77 -27.03 -26.07
N LYS A 141 -60.88 -26.19 -27.11
CA LYS A 141 -62.12 -25.65 -27.66
C LYS A 141 -62.27 -26.05 -29.13
#